data_AF-A0A3D1PNL0-F1
#
_entry.id   AF-A0A3D1PNL0-F1
#
_cell.length_a   1.000
_cell.length_b   1.000
_cell.length_c   1.000
_cell.angle_alpha   90.00
_cell.angle_beta   90.00
_cell.angle_gamma   90.00
#
_symmetry.space_group_name_H-M   'P 1'
#
loop_
_entity.id
_entity.type
_entity.pdbx_description
1 polymer ?
#
loop_
_entity_poly.entity_id
_entity_poly.type
_entity_poly.pdbx_seq_one_letter_code
_entity_poly.pdbx_strand_id
1 'polypeptide(L)'
;MLGIFILLIIAMLLVVKFCKKTLKIVLSIIIVLVLLYCIIISVDMNRVHSFREPIFATIKQEDDLTMKTIIYQGLGYEVKMVKDVTNDKTIKIEMYMFDKVIAGAIE
;
A
#
# COMPACT_ATOMS: atom_id res chain seq x y z
N MET A 1 -3.71 7.73 7.94
CA MET A 1 -2.33 7.21 8.07
C MET A 1 -1.52 7.90 9.18
N LEU A 2 -1.67 9.22 9.40
CA LEU A 2 -0.99 9.95 10.51
C LEU A 2 -1.13 9.31 11.91
N GLY A 3 -2.32 8.79 12.27
CA GLY A 3 -2.53 8.14 13.57
C GLY A 3 -1.70 6.88 13.78
N ILE A 4 -1.44 6.11 12.72
CA ILE A 4 -0.61 4.89 12.77
C ILE A 4 0.86 5.26 13.00
N PHE A 5 1.34 6.34 12.38
CA PHE A 5 2.70 6.85 12.59
C PHE A 5 2.93 7.30 14.05
N ILE A 6 1.97 8.01 14.65
CA ILE A 6 2.06 8.45 16.05
C ILE A 6 2.08 7.24 16.99
N LEU A 7 1.24 6.23 16.73
CA LEU A 7 1.21 4.99 17.51
C LEU A 7 2.56 4.24 17.47
N LEU A 8 3.19 4.17 16.29
CA LEU A 8 4.49 3.52 16.11
C LEU A 8 5.62 4.25 16.86
N ILE A 9 5.59 5.59 16.88
CA ILE A 9 6.56 6.40 17.63
C ILE A 9 6.41 6.18 19.15
N ILE A 10 5.17 6.13 19.65
CA ILE A 10 4.90 5.85 21.06
C ILE A 10 5.36 4.43 21.44
N ALA A 11 5.07 3.44 20.58
CA ALA A 11 5.56 2.08 20.77
C ALA A 11 7.10 2.04 20.84
N MET A 12 7.79 2.75 19.95
CA MET A 12 9.26 2.84 19.97
C MET A 12 9.78 3.41 21.30
N LEU A 13 9.19 4.48 21.81
CA LEU A 13 9.57 5.07 23.10
C LEU A 13 9.38 4.11 24.28
N LEU A 14 8.28 3.36 24.29
CA LEU A 14 8.00 2.36 25.33
C LEU A 14 9.03 1.22 25.31
N VAL A 15 9.38 0.71 24.13
CA VAL A 15 10.40 -0.34 23.98
C VAL A 15 11.74 0.13 24.50
N VAL A 16 12.13 1.36 24.18
CA VAL A 16 13.41 1.92 24.58
C VAL A 16 13.51 2.03 26.11
N LYS A 17 12.40 2.35 26.79
CA LYS A 17 12.36 2.57 28.23
C LYS A 17 12.17 1.30 29.06
N PHE A 18 11.44 0.31 28.55
CA PHE A 18 11.00 -0.85 29.35
C PHE A 18 11.61 -2.20 28.95
N CYS A 19 12.27 -2.34 27.80
CA CYS A 19 12.80 -3.65 27.34
C CYS A 19 14.28 -3.89 27.71
N LYS A 20 14.62 -5.16 27.98
CA LYS A 20 16.01 -5.65 28.11
C LYS A 20 16.81 -5.39 26.81
N LYS A 21 18.14 -5.28 26.92
CA LYS A 21 19.06 -4.90 25.81
C LYS A 21 18.80 -5.64 24.49
N THR A 22 18.63 -6.96 24.54
CA THR A 22 18.40 -7.79 23.34
C THR A 22 17.01 -7.55 22.74
N LEU A 23 15.97 -7.52 23.58
CA LEU A 23 14.59 -7.29 23.15
C LEU A 23 14.39 -5.89 22.54
N LYS A 24 15.09 -4.89 23.07
CA LYS A 24 15.07 -3.51 22.56
C LYS A 24 15.59 -3.41 21.12
N ILE A 25 16.67 -4.13 20.81
CA ILE A 25 17.25 -4.18 19.46
C ILE A 25 16.28 -4.87 18.51
N VAL A 26 15.74 -6.03 18.90
CA VAL A 26 14.81 -6.80 18.07
C VAL A 26 13.54 -5.99 17.78
N LEU A 27 12.90 -5.37 18.79
CA LEU A 27 11.71 -4.56 18.53
C LEU A 27 12.01 -3.30 17.72
N SER A 28 13.16 -2.67 17.94
CA SER A 28 13.53 -1.50 17.14
C SER A 28 13.64 -1.85 15.65
N ILE A 29 14.20 -3.00 15.30
CA ILE A 29 14.28 -3.48 13.92
C ILE A 29 12.87 -3.72 13.35
N ILE A 30 11.99 -4.39 14.11
CA ILE A 30 10.62 -4.67 13.69
C ILE A 30 9.86 -3.36 13.42
N ILE A 31 9.99 -2.36 14.30
CA ILE A 31 9.31 -1.07 14.12
C ILE A 31 9.80 -0.36 12.86
N VAL A 32 11.11 -0.39 12.58
CA VAL A 32 11.66 0.19 11.35
C VAL A 32 11.12 -0.51 10.10
N LEU A 33 11.03 -1.84 10.11
CA LEU A 33 10.45 -2.60 8.99
C LEU A 33 8.97 -2.25 8.77
N VAL A 34 8.19 -2.13 9.85
CA VAL A 34 6.78 -1.73 9.78
C VAL A 34 6.62 -0.31 9.25
N LEU A 35 7.49 0.62 9.66
CA LEU A 35 7.48 2.00 9.15
C LEU A 35 7.73 2.05 7.65
N LEU A 36 8.75 1.32 7.16
CA LEU A 36 9.04 1.23 5.72
C LEU A 36 7.85 0.66 4.95
N TYR A 37 7.22 -0.38 5.49
CA TYR A 37 6.01 -0.97 4.91
C TYR A 37 4.85 0.02 4.82
N CYS A 38 4.60 0.78 5.89
CA CYS A 38 3.56 1.81 5.89
C CYS A 38 3.84 2.91 4.86
N ILE A 39 5.10 3.32 4.66
CA ILE A 39 5.48 4.30 3.64
C ILE A 39 5.16 3.78 2.24
N ILE A 40 5.53 2.55 1.93
CA ILE A 40 5.27 1.91 0.63
C ILE A 40 3.77 1.91 0.32
N ILE A 41 2.94 1.41 1.23
CA ILE A 41 1.48 1.42 1.07
C ILE A 41 0.95 2.84 0.94
N SER A 42 1.46 3.78 1.74
CA SER A 42 0.98 5.16 1.73
C SER A 42 1.18 5.83 0.37
N VAL A 43 2.34 5.61 -0.24
CA VAL A 43 2.68 6.16 -1.56
C VAL A 43 1.74 5.59 -2.61
N ASP A 44 1.57 4.26 -2.63
CA ASP A 44 0.72 3.62 -3.65
C ASP A 44 -0.77 3.94 -3.46
N MET A 45 -1.27 4.03 -2.22
CA MET A 45 -2.62 4.55 -1.95
C MET A 45 -2.82 5.96 -2.50
N ASN A 46 -1.83 6.86 -2.32
CA ASN A 46 -1.92 8.22 -2.83
C ASN A 46 -1.93 8.27 -4.37
N ARG A 47 -1.19 7.37 -5.02
CA ARG A 47 -1.23 7.25 -6.50
C ARG A 47 -2.55 6.70 -7.00
N VAL A 48 -3.12 5.71 -6.31
CA VAL A 48 -4.46 5.17 -6.58
C VAL A 48 -5.51 6.28 -6.49
N HIS A 49 -5.49 7.11 -5.45
CA HIS A 49 -6.39 8.26 -5.36
C HIS A 49 -6.20 9.31 -6.47
N SER A 50 -5.02 9.33 -7.10
CA SER A 50 -4.69 10.24 -8.20
C SER A 50 -4.88 9.61 -9.58
N PHE A 51 -5.53 8.44 -9.69
CA PHE A 51 -5.70 7.67 -10.93
C PHE A 51 -4.38 7.28 -11.62
N ARG A 52 -3.29 7.18 -10.86
CA ARG A 52 -1.95 6.81 -11.35
C ARG A 52 -1.59 5.39 -10.96
N GLU A 53 -0.76 4.77 -11.79
CA GLU A 53 -0.24 3.43 -11.55
C GLU A 53 0.61 3.39 -10.27
N PRO A 54 0.49 2.33 -9.45
CA PRO A 54 1.31 2.14 -8.26
C PRO A 54 2.80 1.99 -8.63
N ILE A 55 3.72 2.41 -7.75
CA ILE A 55 5.17 2.35 -8.00
C ILE A 55 5.75 1.05 -7.44
N PHE A 56 5.25 0.59 -6.30
CA PHE A 56 5.82 -0.54 -5.57
C PHE A 56 5.08 -1.86 -5.80
N ALA A 57 4.19 -1.89 -6.79
CA ALA A 57 3.45 -3.09 -7.18
C ALA A 57 3.82 -3.53 -8.60
N THR A 58 3.89 -4.84 -8.82
CA THR A 58 4.27 -5.44 -10.10
C THR A 58 3.05 -5.92 -10.86
N ILE A 59 3.06 -5.81 -12.19
CA ILE A 59 1.96 -6.32 -13.02
C ILE A 59 1.89 -7.85 -12.89
N LYS A 60 0.72 -8.35 -12.49
CA LYS A 60 0.45 -9.79 -12.31
C LYS A 60 -0.36 -10.35 -13.46
N GLN A 61 -1.35 -9.60 -13.94
CA GLN A 61 -2.26 -10.02 -14.99
C GLN A 61 -2.79 -8.79 -15.73
N GLU A 62 -2.96 -8.94 -17.03
CA GLU A 62 -3.51 -7.94 -17.94
C GLU A 62 -4.57 -8.65 -18.78
N ASP A 63 -5.82 -8.19 -18.71
CA ASP A 63 -6.95 -8.80 -19.41
C ASP A 63 -7.55 -7.79 -20.40
N ASP A 64 -7.72 -8.22 -21.65
CA ASP A 64 -7.81 -7.33 -22.83
C ASP A 64 -9.16 -7.42 -23.57
N LEU A 65 -10.15 -8.16 -23.06
CA LEU A 65 -11.33 -8.50 -23.87
C LEU A 65 -12.34 -7.35 -24.13
N THR A 66 -12.45 -6.33 -23.27
CA THR A 66 -13.38 -5.17 -23.48
C THR A 66 -13.06 -3.92 -22.65
N MET A 67 -12.51 -4.09 -21.45
CA MET A 67 -11.95 -3.01 -20.62
C MET A 67 -10.60 -3.53 -20.15
N LYS A 68 -9.53 -2.81 -20.47
CA LYS A 68 -8.18 -3.24 -20.17
C LYS A 68 -7.98 -3.21 -18.66
N THR A 69 -8.06 -4.37 -18.03
CA THR A 69 -7.94 -4.50 -16.58
C THR A 69 -6.54 -4.96 -16.25
N ILE A 70 -5.78 -4.10 -15.59
CA ILE A 70 -4.42 -4.38 -15.15
C ILE A 70 -4.44 -4.62 -13.65
N ILE A 71 -3.98 -5.79 -13.24
CA ILE A 71 -3.86 -6.17 -11.82
C ILE A 71 -2.40 -6.04 -11.41
N TYR A 72 -2.12 -5.13 -10.48
CA TYR A 72 -0.82 -4.96 -9.86
C TYR A 72 -0.80 -5.64 -8.49
N GLN A 73 0.22 -6.45 -8.22
CA GLN A 73 0.44 -7.09 -6.93
C GLN A 73 1.56 -6.36 -6.16
N GLY A 74 1.19 -5.79 -5.02
CA GLY A 74 2.14 -5.22 -4.07
C GLY A 74 2.40 -6.15 -2.89
N LEU A 75 3.15 -5.67 -1.90
CA LEU A 75 3.46 -6.44 -0.70
C LEU A 75 2.22 -6.55 0.21
N GLY A 76 1.42 -7.59 0.03
CA GLY A 76 0.22 -7.86 0.85
C GLY A 76 -1.03 -7.06 0.44
N TYR A 77 -1.01 -6.40 -0.71
CA TYR A 77 -2.16 -5.70 -1.29
C TYR A 77 -2.17 -5.88 -2.82
N GLU A 78 -3.33 -5.66 -3.43
CA GLU A 78 -3.54 -5.76 -4.88
C GLU A 78 -4.19 -4.47 -5.38
N VAL A 79 -3.79 -3.97 -6.55
CA VAL A 79 -4.41 -2.81 -7.20
C VAL A 79 -5.01 -3.26 -8.52
N LYS A 80 -6.31 -3.06 -8.68
CA LYS A 80 -7.03 -3.31 -9.93
C LYS A 80 -7.27 -1.97 -10.62
N MET A 81 -6.70 -1.82 -11.80
CA MET A 81 -6.85 -0.64 -12.65
C MET A 81 -7.63 -1.02 -13.89
N VAL A 82 -8.72 -0.31 -14.16
CA VAL A 82 -9.57 -0.51 -15.33
C VAL A 82 -9.38 0.70 -16.25
N LYS A 83 -8.87 0.46 -17.46
CA LYS A 83 -8.68 1.46 -18.50
C LYS A 83 -9.67 1.28 -19.64
N ASP A 84 -10.09 2.38 -20.23
CA ASP A 84 -10.84 2.41 -21.49
C ASP A 84 -9.93 1.97 -22.65
N VAL A 85 -10.38 1.00 -23.44
CA VAL A 85 -9.63 0.47 -24.59
C VAL A 85 -9.47 1.52 -25.70
N THR A 86 -10.37 2.50 -25.77
CA THR A 86 -10.43 3.47 -26.87
C THR A 86 -9.48 4.66 -26.66
N ASN A 87 -9.32 5.10 -25.40
CA ASN A 87 -8.59 6.33 -25.05
C ASN A 87 -7.46 6.09 -24.03
N ASP A 88 -7.22 4.84 -23.61
CA ASP A 88 -6.27 4.44 -22.54
C ASP A 88 -6.47 5.21 -21.21
N LYS A 89 -7.68 5.75 -21.02
CA LYS A 89 -8.03 6.55 -19.86
C LYS A 89 -8.41 5.63 -18.70
N THR A 90 -7.83 5.85 -17.53
CA THR A 90 -8.21 5.13 -16.30
C THR A 90 -9.64 5.49 -15.90
N ILE A 91 -10.56 4.54 -15.94
CA ILE A 91 -11.95 4.73 -15.52
C ILE A 91 -12.08 4.49 -14.01
N LYS A 92 -11.37 3.47 -13.53
CA LYS A 92 -11.48 2.99 -12.16
C LYS A 92 -10.15 2.45 -11.69
N ILE A 93 -9.77 2.80 -10.47
CA ILE A 93 -8.63 2.18 -9.80
C ILE A 93 -9.02 1.87 -8.36
N GLU A 94 -8.79 0.63 -7.94
CA GLU A 94 -9.13 0.14 -6.61
C GLU A 94 -7.96 -0.63 -6.03
N MET A 95 -7.65 -0.36 -4.77
CA MET A 95 -6.62 -1.04 -3.99
C MET A 95 -7.29 -1.89 -2.93
N TYR A 96 -6.92 -3.16 -2.89
CA TYR A 96 -7.46 -4.20 -2.02
C TYR A 96 -6.38 -4.71 -1.07
N MET A 97 -6.76 -4.92 0.19
CA MET A 97 -5.95 -5.59 1.20
C MET A 97 -6.84 -6.57 1.95
N PHE A 98 -6.45 -7.84 2.01
CA PHE A 98 -7.29 -8.92 2.60
C PHE A 98 -8.73 -8.92 2.06
N ASP A 99 -8.88 -8.85 0.74
CA ASP A 99 -10.17 -8.79 0.03
C ASP A 99 -11.08 -7.60 0.41
N LYS A 100 -10.53 -6.58 1.09
CA LYS A 100 -11.24 -5.33 1.40
C LYS A 100 -10.64 -4.16 0.63
N VAL A 101 -11.50 -3.30 0.08
CA VAL A 101 -11.08 -2.05 -0.56
C VAL A 101 -10.52 -1.12 0.51
N ILE A 102 -9.28 -0.67 0.34
CA ILE A 102 -8.60 0.26 1.25
C ILE A 102 -8.41 1.65 0.63
N ALA A 103 -8.32 1.73 -0.69
CA ALA A 103 -8.32 2.99 -1.45
C ALA A 103 -8.96 2.75 -2.81
N GLY A 104 -9.56 3.79 -3.38
CA GLY A 104 -10.09 3.71 -4.73
C GLY A 104 -10.53 5.07 -5.24
N ALA A 105 -10.62 5.19 -6.55
CA ALA A 105 -11.13 6.35 -7.24
C ALA A 105 -11.86 5.91 -8.52
N ILE A 106 -12.96 6.58 -8.84
CA ILE A 106 -13.80 6.35 -10.01
C ILE A 106 -13.98 7.70 -10.68
N GLU A 107 -13.75 7.77 -11.99
CA GLU A 107 -13.93 8.99 -12.79
C GLU A 107 -15.27 8.97 -13.55
#